data_AF-A5YTE0-F1
#
_entry.id   AF-A5YTE0-F1
#
_cell.length_a   1.000
_cell.length_b   1.000
_cell.length_c   1.000
_cell.angle_alpha   90.00
_cell.angle_beta   90.00
_cell.angle_gamma   90.00
#
_symmetry.space_group_name_H-M   'P 1'
#
loop_
_entity.id
_entity.type
_entity.pdbx_description
1 polymer ?
#
loop_
_entity_poly.entity_id
_entity_poly.type
_entity_poly.pdbx_seq_one_letter_code
_entity_poly.pdbx_strand_id
1 'polypeptide(L)'
;AYDIAGNLLEVPFEKEAYGAVDKARWSPRRVPRVEVYKGLVFGCWDADVPPIADYLGDMAWYVDLFLDRMPGGTEAIGGVHKWVIRCN
;
A
#
# COMPACT_ATOMS: atom_id res chain seq x y z
N ALA A 1 -20.39 -0.18 5.74
CA ALA A 1 -19.58 -1.29 5.19
C ALA A 1 -18.64 -0.77 4.11
N TYR A 2 -17.48 -1.38 3.94
CA TYR A 2 -16.50 -1.04 2.90
C TYR A 2 -16.20 -2.26 2.03
N ASP A 3 -15.84 -2.05 0.77
CA ASP A 3 -15.27 -3.13 -0.06
C ASP A 3 -13.79 -3.37 0.24
N ILE A 4 -13.20 -4.38 -0.41
CA ILE A 4 -11.76 -4.71 -0.27
C ILE A 4 -10.82 -3.61 -0.81
N ALA A 5 -11.34 -2.70 -1.62
CA ALA A 5 -10.59 -1.56 -2.13
C ALA A 5 -10.73 -0.33 -1.21
N GLY A 6 -11.48 -0.42 -0.12
CA GLY A 6 -11.71 0.66 0.83
C GLY A 6 -12.78 1.67 0.40
N ASN A 7 -13.65 1.37 -0.56
CA ASN A 7 -14.77 2.25 -0.90
C ASN A 7 -15.89 2.09 0.14
N LEU A 8 -16.45 3.20 0.63
CA LEU A 8 -17.64 3.19 1.49
C LEU A 8 -18.85 2.77 0.66
N LEU A 9 -19.44 1.61 0.98
CA LEU A 9 -20.61 1.09 0.27
C LEU A 9 -21.91 1.46 0.98
N GLU A 10 -21.91 1.32 2.30
CA GLU A 10 -23.14 1.39 3.10
C GLU A 10 -22.91 2.17 4.39
N VAL A 11 -23.90 3.00 4.74
CA VAL A 11 -23.99 3.69 6.02
C VAL A 11 -25.28 3.23 6.70
N PRO A 12 -25.23 2.69 7.93
CA PRO A 12 -26.45 2.31 8.66
C PRO A 12 -27.39 3.51 8.81
N PHE A 13 -28.69 3.31 8.55
CA PHE A 13 -29.73 4.36 8.61
C PHE A 13 -29.39 5.61 7.77
N GLU A 14 -28.75 5.43 6.61
CA GLU A 14 -28.28 6.55 5.77
C GLU A 14 -29.37 7.58 5.49
N LYS A 15 -30.57 7.14 5.10
CA LYS A 15 -31.67 8.03 4.74
C LYS A 15 -32.25 8.74 5.96
N GLU A 16 -32.44 8.01 7.05
CA GLU A 16 -33.14 8.48 8.24
C GLU A 16 -32.27 9.40 9.11
N ALA A 17 -30.97 9.14 9.20
CA ALA A 17 -30.05 9.87 10.07
C ALA A 17 -29.16 10.87 9.32
N TYR A 18 -28.84 10.60 8.05
CA TYR A 18 -27.85 11.35 7.28
C TYR A 18 -28.40 11.93 5.96
N GLY A 19 -29.63 11.58 5.58
CA GLY A 19 -30.27 11.96 4.31
C GLY A 19 -29.59 11.30 3.11
N ALA A 20 -28.44 11.83 2.70
CA ALA A 20 -27.60 11.31 1.64
C ALA A 20 -26.12 11.54 1.98
N VAL A 21 -25.32 10.47 1.95
CA VAL A 21 -23.89 10.55 2.24
C VAL A 21 -23.10 10.51 0.94
N ASP A 22 -22.16 11.45 0.79
CA ASP A 22 -21.14 11.38 -0.26
C ASP A 22 -20.10 10.31 0.08
N LYS A 23 -20.41 9.07 -0.29
CA LYS A 23 -19.58 7.91 0.03
C LYS A 23 -18.19 7.97 -0.58
N ALA A 24 -18.03 8.62 -1.73
CA ALA A 24 -16.73 8.80 -2.35
C ALA A 24 -15.84 9.70 -1.50
N ARG A 25 -16.39 10.83 -1.03
CA ARG A 25 -15.68 11.76 -0.14
C ARG A 25 -15.34 11.17 1.23
N TRP A 26 -16.20 10.29 1.76
CA TRP A 26 -16.04 9.71 3.10
C TRP A 26 -15.38 8.32 3.11
N SER A 27 -14.90 7.85 1.96
CA SER A 27 -14.02 6.69 1.91
C SER A 27 -12.66 7.02 2.55
N PRO A 28 -11.97 6.07 3.19
CA PRO A 28 -10.63 6.28 3.73
C PRO A 28 -9.69 6.84 2.67
N ARG A 29 -8.78 7.71 3.11
CA ARG A 29 -7.74 8.26 2.24
C ARG A 29 -6.90 7.13 1.67
N ARG A 30 -6.90 7.01 0.35
CA ARG A 30 -6.06 6.05 -0.38
C ARG A 30 -4.62 6.53 -0.38
N VAL A 31 -3.68 5.59 -0.26
CA VAL A 31 -2.27 5.84 -0.57
C VAL A 31 -2.22 6.18 -2.07
N PRO A 32 -1.83 7.40 -2.47
CA PRO A 32 -1.92 7.84 -3.86
C PRO A 32 -0.95 7.10 -4.78
N ARG A 33 0.16 6.58 -4.25
CA ARG A 33 1.16 5.84 -5.01
C ARG A 33 1.44 4.51 -4.32
N VAL A 34 1.08 3.41 -4.99
CA VAL A 34 1.43 2.05 -4.59
C VAL A 34 2.13 1.40 -5.77
N GLU A 35 3.36 0.95 -5.57
CA GLU A 35 4.20 0.36 -6.61
C GLU A 35 4.82 -0.94 -6.12
N VAL A 36 5.07 -1.85 -7.06
CA VAL A 36 5.69 -3.14 -6.77
C VAL A 36 7.04 -3.21 -7.46
N TYR A 37 8.10 -3.51 -6.70
CA TYR A 37 9.44 -3.72 -7.22
C TYR A 37 9.95 -5.10 -6.79
N LYS A 38 10.10 -6.00 -7.76
CA LYS A 38 10.60 -7.38 -7.55
C LYS A 38 9.90 -8.14 -6.40
N GLY A 39 8.59 -7.95 -6.27
CA GLY A 39 7.75 -8.58 -5.23
C GLY A 39 7.59 -7.77 -3.94
N LEU A 40 8.40 -6.74 -3.69
CA LEU A 40 8.20 -5.81 -2.58
C LEU A 40 7.14 -4.77 -2.95
N VAL A 41 6.20 -4.52 -2.03
CA VAL A 41 5.14 -3.51 -2.20
C VAL A 41 5.52 -2.24 -1.45
N PHE A 42 5.62 -1.13 -2.17
CA PHE A 42 5.92 0.20 -1.63
C PHE A 42 4.68 1.10 -1.70
N GLY A 43 4.54 2.00 -0.73
CA GLY A 43 3.48 3.00 -0.69
C GLY A 43 4.03 4.38 -0.33
N CYS A 44 3.57 5.42 -1.03
CA CYS A 44 3.94 6.81 -0.76
C CYS A 44 2.70 7.71 -0.69
N TRP A 45 2.67 8.61 0.28
CA TRP A 45 1.59 9.59 0.47
C TRP A 45 1.72 10.85 -0.37
N ASP A 46 2.91 11.09 -0.92
CA ASP A 46 3.17 12.14 -1.89
C ASP A 46 2.94 11.58 -3.30
N ALA A 47 2.07 12.24 -4.07
CA ALA A 47 1.70 11.82 -5.40
C ALA A 47 2.77 12.17 -6.44
N ASP A 48 3.56 13.21 -6.16
CA ASP A 48 4.51 13.83 -7.08
C ASP A 48 5.93 13.28 -6.91
N VAL A 49 6.03 12.01 -6.52
CA VAL A 49 7.30 11.29 -6.37
C VAL A 49 7.72 10.59 -7.68
N PRO A 50 9.02 10.40 -7.93
CA PRO A 50 9.45 9.57 -9.06
C PRO A 50 9.01 8.11 -8.90
N PRO A 51 9.02 7.30 -9.97
CA PRO A 51 8.84 5.85 -9.90
C PRO A 51 9.81 5.19 -8.91
N ILE A 52 9.42 4.05 -8.34
CA ILE A 52 10.24 3.36 -7.32
C ILE A 52 11.65 2.99 -7.82
N ALA A 53 11.79 2.60 -9.09
CA ALA A 53 13.10 2.28 -9.67
C ALA A 53 14.04 3.49 -9.69
N ASP A 54 13.51 4.66 -10.04
CA ASP A 54 14.27 5.92 -10.08
C ASP A 54 14.57 6.42 -8.65
N TYR A 55 13.64 6.23 -7.71
CA TYR A 55 13.85 6.54 -6.29
C TYR A 55 14.95 5.68 -5.67
N LEU A 56 15.01 4.38 -6.01
CA LEU A 56 16.07 3.49 -5.56
C LEU A 56 17.42 3.87 -6.19
N GLY A 57 17.43 4.35 -7.43
CA GLY A 57 18.66 4.70 -8.14
C GLY A 57 19.66 3.54 -8.13
N ASP A 58 20.91 3.82 -7.78
CA ASP A 58 21.97 2.80 -7.75
C ASP A 58 21.73 1.68 -6.71
N MET A 59 20.87 1.91 -5.70
CA MET A 59 20.50 0.86 -4.74
C MET A 59 19.67 -0.25 -5.38
N ALA A 60 19.00 0.02 -6.51
CA ALA A 60 18.22 -0.96 -7.26
C ALA A 60 19.06 -2.20 -7.60
N TRP A 61 20.32 -2.00 -8.02
CA TRP A 61 21.24 -3.08 -8.35
C TRP A 61 21.49 -4.03 -7.17
N TYR A 62 21.64 -3.48 -5.96
CA TYR A 62 21.83 -4.28 -4.75
C TYR A 62 20.56 -5.02 -4.35
N VAL A 63 19.39 -4.41 -4.53
CA VAL A 63 18.11 -5.07 -4.26
C VAL A 63 17.89 -6.23 -5.22
N ASP A 64 18.21 -6.05 -6.50
CA ASP A 64 18.10 -7.09 -7.54
C ASP A 64 18.97 -8.31 -7.22
N LEU A 65 20.16 -8.11 -6.62
CA LEU A 65 21.04 -9.20 -6.19
C LEU A 65 20.38 -10.17 -5.19
N PHE A 66 19.38 -9.69 -4.43
CA PHE A 66 18.61 -10.51 -3.50
C PHE A 66 17.31 -11.03 -4.11
N LEU A 67 16.58 -10.16 -4.83
CA LEU A 67 15.19 -10.43 -5.21
C LEU A 67 15.01 -11.00 -6.63
N ASP A 68 16.00 -10.84 -7.50
CA ASP A 68 15.91 -11.21 -8.92
C ASP A 68 16.91 -12.31 -9.31
N ARG A 69 17.30 -13.14 -8.34
CA ARG A 69 18.33 -14.18 -8.52
C ARG A 69 17.89 -15.35 -9.41
N MET A 70 16.58 -15.61 -9.46
CA MET A 70 15.99 -16.75 -10.16
C MET A 70 14.74 -16.28 -10.91
N PRO A 71 14.40 -16.89 -12.07
CA PRO A 71 13.22 -16.48 -12.87
C PRO A 71 11.88 -16.55 -12.11
N GLY A 72 11.80 -17.35 -11.05
CA GLY A 72 10.60 -17.47 -10.21
C GLY A 72 10.41 -16.33 -9.20
N GLY A 73 11.37 -15.41 -9.07
CA GLY A 73 11.35 -14.34 -8.08
C GLY A 73 11.49 -14.85 -6.64
N THR A 74 10.88 -14.13 -5.70
CA THR A 74 10.93 -14.42 -4.27
C THR A 74 9.55 -14.50 -3.64
N GLU A 75 9.41 -15.35 -2.62
CA GLU A 75 8.23 -15.40 -1.76
C GLU A 75 8.59 -15.16 -0.29
N ALA A 76 7.66 -14.55 0.46
CA ALA A 76 7.79 -14.43 1.90
C ALA A 76 7.23 -15.70 2.56
N ILE A 77 8.07 -16.40 3.33
CA ILE A 77 7.64 -17.55 4.13
C ILE A 77 6.82 -17.03 5.32
N GLY A 78 5.68 -17.67 5.56
CA GLY A 78 4.58 -17.13 6.35
C GLY A 78 4.94 -16.56 7.73
N GLY A 79 4.19 -15.53 8.11
CA GLY A 79 4.30 -14.84 9.40
C GLY A 79 5.21 -13.62 9.35
N VAL A 80 4.91 -12.61 10.17
CA VAL A 80 5.79 -11.46 10.39
C VAL A 80 6.06 -11.38 11.88
N HIS A 81 7.32 -11.54 12.28
CA HIS A 81 7.72 -11.37 13.67
C HIS A 81 7.68 -9.88 14.04
N LYS A 82 6.96 -9.53 15.11
CA LYS A 82 6.75 -8.15 15.56
C LYS A 82 7.12 -8.02 17.04
N TRP A 83 7.99 -7.07 17.37
CA TRP A 83 8.36 -6.71 18.74
C TRP A 83 8.68 -5.22 18.82
N VAL A 84 8.80 -4.68 20.03
CA VAL A 84 9.03 -3.24 20.26
C VAL A 84 10.44 -3.01 20.80
N ILE A 85 11.20 -2.13 20.16
CA ILE A 85 12.47 -1.58 20.64
C ILE A 85 12.28 -0.08 20.88
N ARG A 86 12.79 0.46 21.99
CA ARG A 86 12.72 1.88 22.34
C ARG A 86 13.95 2.64 21.85
N CYS A 87 14.08 2.82 20.55
CA CYS A 87 15.12 3.63 19.89
C CYS A 87 14.52 4.45 18.74
N ASN A 88 15.33 5.27 18.05
CA ASN A 88 14.98 5.82 16.74
C ASN A 88 15.31 4.82 15.62
#